data_AF-A0AA44YXU0-F1
#
_entry.id   AF-A0AA44YXU0-F1
#
_cell.length_a   1.000
_cell.length_b   1.000
_cell.length_c   1.000
_cell.angle_alpha   90.00
_cell.angle_beta   90.00
_cell.angle_gamma   90.00
#
_symmetry.space_group_name_H-M   'P 1'
#
loop_
_entity.id
_entity.type
_entity.pdbx_description
1 polymer ?
#
loop_
_entity_poly.entity_id
_entity_poly.type
_entity_poly.pdbx_seq_one_letter_code
_entity_poly.pdbx_strand_id
1 'polypeptide(L)'
;GHGIDLVGRNPDGDLEFFEIKTSAKGLAPAQHGDPEQFVAKRIDLAIRAEKHWDPKNTIPGLNDIADGIRREIGPEAENINVTWVRLNLSRSPDSPHLQIERKVDPWVKPTAPKQTMLTPGDAGHPDHAVFDKMLRTVQRDGRWNEGQSHNIAASLLQEYKADALCKTLDSVRIGGSADAPRVFAVSSPHGEKGPDFHVHVEAEHAAQRPVSESFAQVQQLNQQQALAQETEQQNQAQRGPRMS
;
A
#
# COMPACT_ATOMS: atom_id res chain seq x y z
N GLY A 1 26.28 -12.41 4.32
CA GLY A 1 27.09 -11.23 3.94
C GLY A 1 26.23 -10.29 3.10
N HIS A 2 25.86 -9.10 3.62
CA HIS A 2 24.92 -8.14 3.00
C HIS A 2 23.72 -8.78 2.26
N GLY A 3 23.10 -9.81 2.81
CA GLY A 3 22.04 -10.55 2.12
C GLY A 3 21.39 -11.58 3.04
N ILE A 4 20.11 -11.86 2.79
CA ILE A 4 19.33 -12.87 3.49
C ILE A 4 20.10 -14.19 3.34
N ASP A 5 20.64 -14.69 4.45
CA ASP A 5 21.57 -15.81 4.43
C ASP A 5 20.82 -17.16 4.48
N LEU A 6 19.56 -17.18 4.96
CA LEU A 6 18.70 -18.36 4.93
C LEU A 6 17.22 -17.97 4.84
N VAL A 7 16.45 -18.72 4.04
CA VAL A 7 14.98 -18.71 4.02
C VAL A 7 14.51 -20.14 4.29
N GLY A 8 13.56 -20.31 5.21
CA GLY A 8 13.01 -21.61 5.58
C GLY A 8 11.51 -21.53 5.85
N ARG A 9 10.90 -22.67 6.17
CA ARG A 9 9.55 -22.73 6.72
C ARG A 9 9.60 -23.14 8.19
N ASN A 10 8.81 -22.49 9.02
CA ASN A 10 8.59 -22.92 10.40
C ASN A 10 7.68 -24.18 10.45
N PRO A 11 7.51 -24.83 11.62
CA PRO A 11 6.63 -25.99 11.75
C PRO A 11 5.16 -25.75 11.39
N ASP A 12 4.71 -24.50 11.46
CA ASP A 12 3.35 -24.07 11.09
C ASP A 12 3.19 -23.82 9.58
N GLY A 13 4.30 -23.86 8.82
CA GLY A 13 4.34 -23.71 7.38
C GLY A 13 4.68 -22.31 6.87
N ASP A 14 4.85 -21.33 7.77
CA ASP A 14 5.14 -19.94 7.41
C ASP A 14 6.59 -19.76 6.98
N LEU A 15 6.81 -18.87 6.01
CA LEU A 15 8.16 -18.48 5.58
C LEU A 15 8.87 -17.65 6.66
N GLU A 16 10.07 -18.09 7.04
CA GLU A 16 10.97 -17.39 7.95
C GLU A 16 12.26 -16.98 7.23
N PHE A 17 12.70 -15.75 7.47
CA PHE A 17 13.88 -15.16 6.87
C PHE A 17 14.94 -14.91 7.94
N PHE A 18 16.17 -15.35 7.68
CA PHE A 18 17.29 -15.20 8.60
C PHE A 18 18.44 -14.47 7.89
N GLU A 19 18.92 -13.42 8.53
CA GLU A 19 20.13 -12.70 8.12
C GLU A 19 21.23 -13.02 9.14
N ILE A 20 22.26 -13.74 8.69
CA ILE A 20 23.27 -14.37 9.53
C ILE A 20 24.57 -13.56 9.42
N LYS A 21 24.87 -12.79 10.46
CA LYS A 21 26.15 -12.06 10.56
C LYS A 21 27.14 -12.81 11.42
N THR A 22 28.26 -13.21 10.84
CA THR A 22 29.40 -13.78 11.55
C THR A 22 30.45 -12.70 11.83
N SER A 23 31.08 -12.73 13.01
CA SER A 23 32.18 -11.82 13.35
C SER A 23 33.26 -12.56 14.12
N ALA A 24 34.52 -12.46 13.69
CA ALA A 24 35.67 -12.95 14.43
C ALA A 24 36.02 -12.09 15.67
N LYS A 25 35.37 -10.94 15.84
CA LYS A 25 35.63 -9.96 16.92
C LYS A 25 34.39 -9.61 17.77
N GLY A 26 33.36 -10.46 17.73
CA GLY A 26 32.30 -10.47 18.74
C GLY A 26 31.24 -9.36 18.69
N LEU A 27 31.26 -8.46 17.72
CA LEU A 27 30.22 -7.42 17.58
C LEU A 27 29.74 -7.32 16.14
N ALA A 28 28.77 -8.16 15.78
CA ALA A 28 27.99 -7.93 14.57
C ALA A 28 27.20 -6.61 14.73
N PRO A 29 27.28 -5.67 13.76
CA PRO A 29 26.61 -4.38 13.88
C PRO A 29 25.10 -4.56 13.97
N ALA A 30 24.46 -3.77 14.84
CA ALA A 30 23.01 -3.77 14.99
C ALA A 30 22.33 -3.47 13.65
N GLN A 31 21.23 -4.18 13.39
CA GLN A 31 20.36 -3.94 12.25
C GLN A 31 19.29 -2.95 12.65
N HIS A 32 18.98 -2.06 11.72
CA HIS A 32 18.05 -0.96 11.90
C HIS A 32 17.15 -0.92 10.66
N GLY A 33 15.88 -0.54 10.84
CA GLY A 33 14.89 -0.46 9.76
C GLY A 33 13.86 -1.59 9.78
N ASP A 34 12.93 -1.50 8.84
CA ASP A 34 11.82 -2.44 8.67
C ASP A 34 12.31 -3.74 7.99
N PRO A 35 12.25 -4.90 8.66
CA PRO A 35 12.65 -6.18 8.09
C PRO A 35 11.79 -6.60 6.89
N GLU A 36 10.52 -6.22 6.80
CA GLU A 36 9.64 -6.58 5.68
C GLU A 36 10.08 -5.85 4.40
N GLN A 37 10.28 -4.53 4.47
CA GLN A 37 10.82 -3.74 3.36
C GLN A 37 12.22 -4.21 2.96
N PHE A 38 13.04 -4.62 3.93
CA PHE A 38 14.35 -5.17 3.65
C PHE A 38 14.24 -6.49 2.86
N VAL A 39 13.35 -7.39 3.25
CA VAL A 39 13.11 -8.66 2.54
C VAL A 39 12.56 -8.42 1.13
N ALA A 40 11.54 -7.56 1.00
CA ALA A 40 10.94 -7.21 -0.28
C ALA A 40 12.00 -6.68 -1.26
N LYS A 41 12.80 -5.69 -0.85
CA LYS A 41 13.85 -5.13 -1.70
C LYS A 41 14.89 -6.17 -2.16
N ARG A 42 15.17 -7.18 -1.34
CA ARG A 42 16.15 -8.22 -1.67
C ARG A 42 15.61 -9.24 -2.66
N ILE A 43 14.36 -9.63 -2.52
CA ILE A 43 13.68 -10.50 -3.48
C ILE A 43 13.63 -9.83 -4.85
N ASP A 44 13.35 -8.52 -4.92
CA ASP A 44 13.39 -7.79 -6.19
C ASP A 44 14.77 -7.80 -6.86
N LEU A 45 15.83 -7.61 -6.08
CA LEU A 45 17.19 -7.68 -6.61
C LEU A 45 17.55 -9.08 -7.11
N ALA A 46 17.03 -10.13 -6.45
CA ALA A 46 17.21 -11.52 -6.86
C ALA A 46 16.46 -11.85 -8.16
N ILE A 47 15.21 -11.37 -8.30
CA ILE A 47 14.41 -11.51 -9.52
C ILE A 47 15.09 -10.81 -10.70
N ARG A 48 15.59 -9.59 -10.50
CA ARG A 48 16.28 -8.80 -11.53
C ARG A 48 17.71 -9.27 -11.79
N ALA A 49 18.21 -10.22 -11.01
CA ALA A 49 19.58 -10.71 -11.05
C ALA A 49 20.63 -9.58 -11.00
N GLU A 50 20.42 -8.62 -10.09
CA GLU A 50 21.25 -7.42 -9.98
C GLU A 50 22.27 -7.51 -8.84
N LYS A 51 23.42 -6.83 -9.01
CA LYS A 51 24.46 -6.67 -7.98
C LYS A 51 25.03 -8.01 -7.51
N HIS A 52 24.89 -8.31 -6.22
CA HIS A 52 25.33 -9.58 -5.64
C HIS A 52 24.47 -10.77 -6.06
N TRP A 53 23.33 -10.52 -6.72
CA TRP A 53 22.42 -11.55 -7.24
C TRP A 53 22.60 -11.83 -8.74
N ASP A 54 23.65 -11.24 -9.35
CA ASP A 54 24.05 -11.57 -10.72
C ASP A 54 24.28 -13.10 -10.84
N PRO A 55 23.86 -13.75 -11.96
CA PRO A 55 23.95 -15.19 -12.11
C PRO A 55 25.34 -15.78 -11.92
N LYS A 56 26.41 -14.99 -12.12
CA LYS A 56 27.80 -15.44 -11.87
C LYS A 56 28.13 -15.61 -10.39
N ASN A 57 27.35 -15.00 -9.50
CA ASN A 57 27.53 -15.02 -8.05
C ASN A 57 26.56 -15.99 -7.35
N THR A 58 25.61 -16.56 -8.09
CA THR A 58 24.49 -17.33 -7.54
C THR A 58 24.35 -18.69 -8.21
N ILE A 59 23.47 -19.53 -7.68
CA ILE A 59 23.09 -20.78 -8.34
C ILE A 59 22.17 -20.51 -9.55
N PRO A 60 22.20 -21.37 -10.59
CA PRO A 60 21.23 -21.32 -11.68
C PRO A 60 19.79 -21.47 -11.16
N GLY A 61 18.85 -20.71 -11.74
CA GLY A 61 17.41 -20.76 -11.40
C GLY A 61 17.03 -19.99 -10.12
N LEU A 62 17.95 -19.24 -9.52
CA LEU A 62 17.65 -18.45 -8.32
C LEU A 62 16.57 -17.39 -8.54
N ASN A 63 16.52 -16.78 -9.72
CA ASN A 63 15.48 -15.82 -10.11
C ASN A 63 14.09 -16.46 -10.10
N ASP A 64 13.95 -17.70 -10.61
CA ASP A 64 12.67 -18.41 -10.65
C ASP A 64 12.19 -18.79 -9.23
N ILE A 65 13.14 -19.14 -8.35
CA ILE A 65 12.88 -19.36 -6.92
C ILE A 65 12.41 -18.06 -6.27
N ALA A 66 13.09 -16.94 -6.55
CA ALA A 66 12.73 -15.62 -6.01
C ALA A 66 11.35 -15.15 -6.50
N ASP A 67 11.02 -15.38 -7.77
CA ASP A 67 9.69 -15.12 -8.34
C ASP A 67 8.61 -16.00 -7.68
N GLY A 68 8.94 -17.26 -7.40
CA GLY A 68 8.08 -18.16 -6.62
C GLY A 68 7.76 -17.61 -5.24
N ILE A 69 8.78 -17.16 -4.51
CA ILE A 69 8.64 -16.55 -3.18
C ILE A 69 7.82 -15.25 -3.29
N ARG A 70 8.10 -14.38 -4.27
CA ARG A 70 7.36 -13.12 -4.48
C ARG A 70 5.86 -13.34 -4.68
N ARG A 71 5.47 -14.38 -5.44
CA ARG A 71 4.06 -14.73 -5.63
C ARG A 71 3.38 -15.17 -4.33
N GLU A 72 4.11 -15.82 -3.44
CA GLU A 72 3.58 -16.29 -2.15
C GLU A 72 3.43 -15.15 -1.14
N ILE A 73 4.40 -14.22 -1.10
CA ILE A 73 4.45 -13.17 -0.07
C ILE A 73 3.73 -11.87 -0.46
N GLY A 74 3.40 -11.67 -1.74
CA GLY A 74 2.80 -10.44 -2.26
C GLY A 74 3.83 -9.37 -2.68
N PRO A 75 3.39 -8.33 -3.41
CA PRO A 75 4.28 -7.31 -3.99
C PRO A 75 5.10 -6.58 -2.92
N GLU A 76 4.51 -6.30 -1.75
CA GLU A 76 5.16 -5.59 -0.64
C GLU A 76 5.53 -6.49 0.54
N ALA A 77 5.67 -7.81 0.32
CA ALA A 77 5.90 -8.78 1.39
C ALA A 77 4.80 -8.75 2.48
N GLU A 78 3.56 -8.63 2.03
CA GLU A 78 2.35 -8.47 2.86
C GLU A 78 2.02 -9.71 3.71
N ASN A 79 2.45 -10.89 3.25
CA ASN A 79 2.06 -12.19 3.83
C ASN A 79 3.22 -12.90 4.55
N ILE A 80 4.14 -12.16 5.19
CA ILE A 80 5.23 -12.76 5.97
C ILE A 80 5.26 -12.27 7.41
N ASN A 81 5.73 -13.14 8.30
CA ASN A 81 6.05 -12.82 9.69
C ASN A 81 7.58 -12.76 9.81
N VAL A 82 8.15 -11.56 9.82
CA VAL A 82 9.62 -11.39 9.85
C VAL A 82 10.08 -10.95 11.23
N THR A 83 11.11 -11.62 11.74
CA THR A 83 11.84 -11.20 12.93
C THR A 83 13.32 -11.07 12.62
N TRP A 84 13.98 -10.09 13.23
CA TRP A 84 15.44 -10.03 13.20
C TRP A 84 16.02 -11.13 14.08
N VAL A 85 16.56 -12.17 13.45
CA VAL A 85 17.30 -13.21 14.15
C VAL A 85 18.79 -12.97 13.97
N ARG A 86 19.51 -12.75 15.08
CA ARG A 86 20.96 -12.65 15.09
C ARG A 86 21.56 -13.94 15.62
N LEU A 87 22.48 -14.54 14.86
CA LEU A 87 23.28 -15.68 15.29
C LEU A 87 24.74 -15.21 15.45
N ASN A 88 25.24 -15.16 16.68
CA ASN A 88 26.67 -14.94 16.91
C ASN A 88 27.36 -16.31 16.94
N LEU A 89 28.30 -16.51 16.02
CA LEU A 89 29.20 -17.66 16.05
C LEU A 89 30.50 -17.26 16.76
N SER A 90 30.86 -17.99 17.80
CA SER A 90 32.16 -17.86 18.45
C SER A 90 32.87 -19.21 18.48
N ARG A 91 34.20 -19.16 18.52
CA ARG A 91 35.04 -20.33 18.72
C ARG A 91 35.93 -20.05 19.91
N SER A 92 35.75 -20.79 21.00
CA SER A 92 36.71 -20.75 22.10
C SER A 92 38.04 -21.34 21.60
N PRO A 93 39.20 -20.76 21.94
CA PRO A 93 40.51 -21.28 21.55
C PRO A 93 40.70 -22.77 21.90
N ASP A 94 40.06 -23.21 22.99
CA ASP A 94 40.21 -24.54 23.58
C ASP A 94 39.06 -25.50 23.23
N SER A 95 38.16 -25.15 22.30
CA SER A 95 37.02 -25.98 21.91
C SER A 95 37.04 -26.33 20.42
N PRO A 96 36.88 -27.62 20.04
CA PRO A 96 36.64 -28.00 18.65
C PRO A 96 35.22 -27.64 18.19
N HIS A 97 34.34 -27.25 19.11
CA HIS A 97 32.94 -26.94 18.83
C HIS A 97 32.72 -25.44 18.64
N LEU A 98 32.02 -25.10 17.56
CA LEU A 98 31.45 -23.78 17.33
C LEU A 98 30.36 -23.52 18.38
N GLN A 99 30.45 -22.38 19.06
CA GLN A 99 29.38 -21.90 19.92
C GLN A 99 28.47 -20.99 19.10
N ILE A 100 27.16 -21.26 19.17
CA ILE A 100 26.13 -20.49 18.47
C ILE A 100 25.26 -19.83 19.53
N GLU A 101 25.35 -18.51 19.65
CA GLU A 101 24.43 -17.73 20.45
C GLU A 101 23.32 -17.19 19.54
N ARG A 102 22.09 -17.70 19.73
CA ARG A 102 20.91 -17.17 19.07
C ARG A 102 20.33 -16.04 19.91
N LYS A 103 20.34 -14.84 19.36
CA LYS A 103 19.61 -13.70 19.90
C LYS A 103 18.51 -13.31 18.93
N VAL A 104 17.26 -13.54 19.33
CA VAL A 104 16.12 -12.92 18.65
C VAL A 104 16.02 -11.52 19.23
N ASP A 105 16.34 -10.51 18.42
CA ASP A 105 16.04 -9.14 18.82
C ASP A 105 14.52 -9.00 18.70
N PRO A 106 13.77 -8.67 19.77
CA PRO A 106 12.33 -8.54 19.70
C PRO A 106 12.00 -7.35 18.81
N TRP A 107 11.82 -7.63 17.52
CA TRP A 107 11.20 -6.70 16.62
C TRP A 107 9.70 -6.86 16.79
N VAL A 108 9.12 -5.91 17.50
CA VAL A 108 7.70 -5.69 17.47
C VAL A 108 7.47 -4.88 16.21
N LYS A 109 6.81 -5.46 15.21
CA LYS A 109 6.21 -4.68 14.12
C LYS A 109 5.58 -3.48 14.78
N PRO A 110 5.99 -2.23 14.50
CA PRO A 110 5.18 -1.10 14.92
C PRO A 110 3.80 -1.47 14.45
N THR A 111 2.83 -1.57 15.36
CA THR A 111 1.47 -1.82 14.96
C THR A 111 1.08 -0.60 14.14
N ALA A 112 1.44 -0.59 12.85
CA ALA A 112 0.55 -0.10 11.84
C ALA A 112 -0.75 -0.77 12.25
N PRO A 113 -1.78 0.01 12.62
CA PRO A 113 -3.06 -0.59 12.92
C PRO A 113 -3.27 -1.65 11.86
N LYS A 114 -3.68 -2.86 12.24
CA LYS A 114 -4.38 -3.73 11.30
C LYS A 114 -5.60 -2.93 10.86
N GLN A 115 -5.39 -1.97 9.98
CA GLN A 115 -6.40 -1.46 9.11
C GLN A 115 -6.64 -2.70 8.26
N THR A 116 -7.70 -3.45 8.60
CA THR A 116 -8.72 -3.63 7.58
C THR A 116 -8.70 -2.34 6.77
N MET A 117 -8.08 -2.34 5.59
CA MET A 117 -7.96 -1.14 4.78
C MET A 117 -9.39 -0.67 4.60
N LEU A 118 -9.79 0.32 5.40
CA LEU A 118 -11.15 0.79 5.41
C LEU A 118 -11.38 1.25 3.99
N THR A 119 -12.38 0.68 3.35
CA THR A 119 -12.81 1.13 2.05
C THR A 119 -13.71 2.34 2.25
N PRO A 120 -13.95 3.15 1.22
CA PRO A 120 -14.98 4.20 1.30
C PRO A 120 -16.37 3.69 1.74
N GLY A 121 -16.66 2.39 1.61
CA GLY A 121 -17.87 1.77 2.17
C GLY A 121 -17.91 1.70 3.70
N ASP A 122 -16.77 1.76 4.38
CA ASP A 122 -16.67 1.62 5.83
C ASP A 122 -16.77 2.97 6.54
N ALA A 123 -17.59 3.05 7.59
CA ALA A 123 -17.91 4.30 8.29
C ALA A 123 -16.69 5.07 8.86
N GLY A 124 -15.57 4.38 9.09
CA GLY A 124 -14.33 4.97 9.57
C GLY A 124 -13.41 5.53 8.48
N HIS A 125 -13.75 5.37 7.20
CA HIS A 125 -12.90 5.84 6.10
C HIS A 125 -13.04 7.36 5.87
N PRO A 126 -11.96 8.10 5.58
CA PRO A 126 -12.02 9.54 5.33
C PRO A 126 -12.98 9.94 4.20
N ASP A 127 -13.07 9.14 3.14
CA ASP A 127 -13.97 9.40 2.01
C ASP A 127 -15.39 8.82 2.21
N HIS A 128 -15.71 8.20 3.37
CA HIS A 128 -16.99 7.55 3.60
C HIS A 128 -18.18 8.49 3.48
N ALA A 129 -18.10 9.69 4.07
CA ALA A 129 -19.21 10.65 4.01
C ALA A 129 -19.55 11.08 2.57
N VAL A 130 -18.52 11.18 1.71
CA VAL A 130 -18.68 11.50 0.29
C VAL A 130 -19.31 10.31 -0.44
N PHE A 131 -18.78 9.10 -0.22
CA PHE A 131 -19.32 7.87 -0.79
C PHE A 131 -20.78 7.62 -0.40
N ASP A 132 -21.12 7.72 0.88
CA ASP A 132 -22.48 7.49 1.42
C ASP A 132 -23.48 8.49 0.82
N LYS A 133 -23.10 9.77 0.65
CA LYS A 133 -23.95 10.78 -0.02
C LYS A 133 -24.23 10.42 -1.48
N MET A 134 -23.23 9.95 -2.20
CA MET A 134 -23.38 9.47 -3.58
C MET A 134 -24.28 8.23 -3.63
N LEU A 135 -24.00 7.24 -2.79
CA LEU A 135 -24.74 5.98 -2.70
C LEU A 135 -26.21 6.20 -2.38
N ARG A 136 -26.54 6.99 -1.34
CA ARG A 136 -27.92 7.32 -0.98
C ARG A 136 -28.66 8.03 -2.10
N THR A 137 -27.96 8.86 -2.88
CA THR A 137 -28.57 9.56 -4.01
C THR A 137 -28.95 8.59 -5.13
N VAL A 138 -28.04 7.67 -5.46
CA VAL A 138 -28.29 6.63 -6.48
C VAL A 138 -29.39 5.66 -6.02
N GLN A 139 -29.36 5.20 -4.76
CA GLN A 139 -30.36 4.28 -4.21
C GLN A 139 -31.77 4.89 -4.16
N ARG A 140 -31.89 6.17 -3.78
CA ARG A 140 -33.17 6.88 -3.66
C ARG A 140 -33.88 7.05 -5.01
N ASP A 141 -33.13 7.03 -6.10
CA ASP A 141 -33.68 7.09 -7.45
C ASP A 141 -34.38 5.78 -7.84
N GLY A 142 -33.90 4.64 -7.34
CA GLY A 142 -34.60 3.35 -7.42
C GLY A 142 -34.44 2.60 -8.75
N ARG A 143 -33.71 3.15 -9.73
CA ARG A 143 -33.44 2.47 -11.02
C ARG A 143 -32.48 1.28 -10.93
N TRP A 144 -31.58 1.28 -9.95
CA TRP A 144 -30.51 0.29 -9.83
C TRP A 144 -30.63 -0.52 -8.54
N ASN A 145 -30.20 -1.79 -8.59
CA ASN A 145 -30.14 -2.63 -7.40
C ASN A 145 -29.00 -2.18 -6.45
N GLU A 146 -28.90 -2.83 -5.30
CA GLU A 146 -27.90 -2.48 -4.28
C GLU A 146 -26.47 -2.54 -4.81
N GLY A 147 -26.07 -3.64 -5.46
CA GLY A 147 -24.72 -3.80 -5.99
C GLY A 147 -24.39 -2.79 -7.09
N GLN A 148 -25.33 -2.56 -8.02
CA GLN A 148 -25.18 -1.55 -9.07
C GLN A 148 -25.06 -0.13 -8.48
N SER A 149 -25.86 0.18 -7.45
CA SER A 149 -25.78 1.47 -6.77
C SER A 149 -24.42 1.70 -6.11
N HIS A 150 -23.85 0.66 -5.48
CA HIS A 150 -22.50 0.70 -4.92
C HIS A 150 -21.44 0.92 -6.01
N ASN A 151 -21.54 0.19 -7.13
CA ASN A 151 -20.61 0.32 -8.25
C ASN A 151 -20.64 1.74 -8.87
N ILE A 152 -21.83 2.30 -9.09
CA ILE A 152 -22.01 3.67 -9.61
C ILE A 152 -21.42 4.69 -8.64
N ALA A 153 -21.74 4.58 -7.35
CA ALA A 153 -21.26 5.52 -6.34
C ALA A 153 -19.73 5.47 -6.19
N ALA A 154 -19.13 4.27 -6.23
CA ALA A 154 -17.68 4.12 -6.14
C ALA A 154 -16.97 4.67 -7.39
N SER A 155 -17.53 4.43 -8.58
CA SER A 155 -17.00 5.01 -9.83
C SER A 155 -17.08 6.54 -9.82
N LEU A 156 -18.19 7.10 -9.32
CA LEU A 156 -18.32 8.55 -9.20
C LEU A 156 -17.34 9.15 -8.18
N LEU A 157 -17.11 8.46 -7.06
CA LEU A 157 -16.11 8.87 -6.07
C LEU A 157 -14.70 8.90 -6.70
N GLN A 158 -14.37 7.90 -7.51
CA GLN A 158 -13.09 7.87 -8.22
C GLN A 158 -12.91 9.10 -9.13
N GLU A 159 -13.89 9.40 -9.98
CA GLU A 159 -13.83 10.59 -10.85
C GLU A 159 -13.73 11.88 -10.04
N TYR A 160 -14.49 11.97 -8.95
CA TYR A 160 -14.49 13.14 -8.06
C TYR A 160 -13.11 13.36 -7.41
N LYS A 161 -12.43 12.28 -7.00
CA LYS A 161 -11.09 12.34 -6.39
C LYS A 161 -9.98 12.63 -7.39
N ALA A 162 -10.16 12.21 -8.65
CA ALA A 162 -9.19 12.42 -9.71
C ALA A 162 -9.20 13.87 -10.24
N ASP A 163 -10.34 14.57 -10.11
CA ASP A 163 -10.49 15.93 -10.61
C ASP A 163 -9.91 16.99 -9.66
N ALA A 164 -9.05 17.86 -10.18
CA ALA A 164 -8.35 18.88 -9.38
C ALA A 164 -9.23 20.10 -9.03
N LEU A 165 -10.38 20.27 -9.69
CA LEU A 165 -11.27 21.43 -9.54
C LEU A 165 -12.44 21.10 -8.59
N CYS A 166 -12.88 19.86 -8.53
CA CYS A 166 -13.93 19.36 -7.65
C CYS A 166 -13.41 19.13 -6.22
N LYS A 167 -13.27 20.22 -5.46
CA LYS A 167 -12.73 20.17 -4.09
C LYS A 167 -13.78 19.93 -3.01
N THR A 168 -15.04 20.27 -3.27
CA THR A 168 -16.16 20.10 -2.34
C THR A 168 -17.30 19.35 -3.00
N LEU A 169 -17.97 18.44 -2.25
CA LEU A 169 -19.17 17.75 -2.74
C LEU A 169 -20.43 18.48 -2.25
N ASP A 170 -20.84 19.50 -2.98
CA ASP A 170 -22.02 20.31 -2.64
C ASP A 170 -23.31 19.55 -2.98
N SER A 171 -23.39 18.93 -4.16
CA SER A 171 -24.56 18.11 -4.54
C SER A 171 -24.20 16.90 -5.40
N VAL A 172 -25.06 15.88 -5.35
CA VAL A 172 -25.05 14.74 -6.28
C VAL A 172 -26.35 14.80 -7.06
N ARG A 173 -26.26 14.75 -8.40
CA ARG A 173 -27.41 14.89 -9.29
C ARG A 173 -27.46 13.72 -10.25
N ILE A 174 -28.67 13.29 -10.62
CA ILE A 174 -28.87 12.30 -11.67
C ILE A 174 -29.56 12.99 -12.83
N GLY A 175 -29.01 12.81 -14.03
CA GLY A 175 -29.51 13.41 -15.26
C GLY A 175 -29.24 12.50 -16.44
N GLY A 176 -29.08 13.09 -17.63
CA GLY A 176 -28.97 12.34 -18.88
C GLY A 176 -30.34 11.98 -19.46
N SER A 177 -30.35 11.17 -20.52
CA SER A 177 -31.58 10.64 -21.10
C SER A 177 -32.02 9.38 -20.34
N ALA A 178 -33.25 8.92 -20.61
CA ALA A 178 -33.75 7.68 -20.04
C ALA A 178 -32.86 6.47 -20.40
N ASP A 179 -32.32 6.45 -21.63
CA ASP A 179 -31.50 5.36 -22.16
C ASP A 179 -30.00 5.52 -21.84
N ALA A 180 -29.57 6.71 -21.43
CA ALA A 180 -28.18 7.01 -21.06
C ALA A 180 -28.13 7.88 -19.79
N PRO A 181 -28.50 7.32 -18.64
CA PRO A 181 -28.48 8.04 -17.38
C PRO A 181 -27.05 8.33 -16.92
N ARG A 182 -26.85 9.52 -16.36
CA ARG A 182 -25.58 9.99 -15.80
C ARG A 182 -25.74 10.42 -14.36
N VAL A 183 -24.72 10.13 -13.55
CA VAL A 183 -24.64 10.62 -12.16
C VAL A 183 -23.51 11.63 -12.07
N PHE A 184 -23.80 12.79 -11.50
CA PHE A 184 -22.92 13.94 -11.40
C PHE A 184 -22.56 14.22 -9.95
N ALA A 185 -21.28 14.48 -9.68
CA ALA A 185 -20.81 15.08 -8.45
C ALA A 185 -20.50 16.56 -8.74
N VAL A 186 -21.10 17.47 -7.98
CA VAL A 186 -21.06 18.91 -8.25
C VAL A 186 -20.42 19.64 -7.08
N SER A 187 -19.43 20.49 -7.41
CA SER A 187 -18.71 21.40 -6.53
C SER A 187 -19.10 22.83 -6.90
N SER A 188 -19.67 23.57 -5.94
CA SER A 188 -20.20 24.93 -6.11
C SER A 188 -19.50 25.89 -5.13
N PRO A 189 -18.19 26.14 -5.28
CA PRO A 189 -17.41 26.92 -4.31
C PRO A 189 -17.88 28.38 -4.16
N HIS A 190 -18.65 28.89 -5.13
CA HIS A 190 -19.22 30.24 -5.13
C HIS A 190 -20.74 30.27 -4.91
N GLY A 191 -21.33 29.14 -4.49
CA GLY A 191 -22.78 28.98 -4.36
C GLY A 191 -23.50 29.27 -5.68
N GLU A 192 -24.68 29.89 -5.60
CA GLU A 192 -25.54 30.17 -6.76
C GLU A 192 -24.93 31.08 -7.84
N LYS A 193 -23.82 31.77 -7.53
CA LYS A 193 -23.17 32.70 -8.47
C LYS A 193 -22.28 32.01 -9.49
N GLY A 194 -21.92 30.74 -9.27
CA GLY A 194 -21.03 29.96 -10.11
C GLY A 194 -19.60 30.53 -10.22
N PRO A 195 -18.72 29.92 -11.03
CA PRO A 195 -18.96 28.68 -11.77
C PRO A 195 -19.11 27.45 -10.88
N ASP A 196 -19.92 26.50 -11.34
CA ASP A 196 -19.99 25.14 -10.77
C ASP A 196 -19.00 24.24 -11.52
N PHE A 197 -18.31 23.37 -10.78
CA PHE A 197 -17.48 22.29 -11.32
C PHE A 197 -18.19 20.96 -11.13
N HIS A 198 -18.03 20.04 -12.06
CA HIS A 198 -18.62 18.72 -11.92
C HIS A 198 -17.82 17.67 -12.65
N VAL A 199 -17.93 16.45 -12.13
CA VAL A 199 -17.56 15.21 -12.81
C VAL A 199 -18.80 14.35 -12.97
N HIS A 200 -18.75 13.37 -13.86
CA HIS A 200 -19.85 12.44 -14.05
C HIS A 200 -19.38 11.04 -14.41
N VAL A 201 -20.29 10.09 -14.20
CA VAL A 201 -20.17 8.73 -14.73
C VAL A 201 -21.42 8.39 -15.54
N GLU A 202 -21.23 7.61 -16.60
CA GLU A 202 -22.32 6.94 -17.31
C GLU A 202 -22.81 5.79 -16.42
N ALA A 203 -24.06 5.87 -15.94
CA ALA A 203 -24.53 4.99 -14.87
C ALA A 203 -24.58 3.52 -15.30
N GLU A 204 -24.97 3.24 -16.55
CA GLU A 204 -25.02 1.87 -17.07
C GLU A 204 -23.63 1.22 -17.17
N HIS A 205 -22.61 1.98 -17.56
CA HIS A 205 -21.24 1.49 -17.59
C HIS A 205 -20.68 1.33 -16.18
N ALA A 206 -20.88 2.34 -15.33
CA ALA A 206 -20.41 2.33 -13.95
C ALA A 206 -21.06 1.20 -13.12
N ALA A 207 -22.32 0.86 -13.38
CA ALA A 207 -23.03 -0.23 -12.73
C ALA A 207 -22.37 -1.60 -12.92
N GLN A 208 -21.64 -1.79 -14.02
CA GLN A 208 -20.95 -3.05 -14.35
C GLN A 208 -19.52 -3.12 -13.81
N ARG A 209 -18.98 -2.00 -13.31
CA ARG A 209 -17.61 -1.94 -12.80
C ARG A 209 -17.57 -2.41 -11.34
N PRO A 210 -16.78 -3.43 -10.99
CA PRO A 210 -16.70 -3.89 -9.60
C PRO A 210 -16.28 -2.78 -8.65
N VAL A 211 -17.02 -2.61 -7.55
CA VAL A 211 -16.75 -1.61 -6.50
C VAL A 211 -15.29 -1.63 -5.99
N SER A 212 -14.69 -2.82 -5.90
CA SER A 212 -13.31 -3.01 -5.45
C SER A 212 -12.28 -2.35 -6.37
N GLU A 213 -12.55 -2.29 -7.67
CA GLU A 213 -11.65 -1.67 -8.64
C GLU A 213 -11.60 -0.14 -8.46
N SER A 214 -12.76 0.50 -8.31
CA SER A 214 -12.83 1.94 -8.05
C SER A 214 -12.25 2.30 -6.68
N PHE A 215 -12.49 1.50 -5.66
CA PHE A 215 -11.90 1.72 -4.33
C PHE A 215 -10.37 1.60 -4.34
N ALA A 216 -9.80 0.64 -5.08
CA ALA A 216 -8.36 0.55 -5.25
C ALA A 216 -7.77 1.81 -5.90
N GLN A 217 -8.46 2.38 -6.91
CA GLN A 217 -8.02 3.62 -7.56
C GLN A 217 -8.16 4.84 -6.65
N VAL A 218 -9.24 4.94 -5.86
CA VAL A 218 -9.40 5.99 -4.84
C VAL A 218 -8.27 5.92 -3.81
N GLN A 219 -7.89 4.73 -3.37
CA GLN A 219 -6.77 4.54 -2.45
C GLN A 219 -5.45 5.02 -3.07
N GLN A 220 -5.18 4.67 -4.33
CA GLN A 220 -3.98 5.13 -5.04
C GLN A 220 -3.93 6.67 -5.15
N LEU A 221 -5.06 7.31 -5.48
CA LEU A 221 -5.17 8.77 -5.53
C LEU A 221 -4.91 9.42 -4.17
N ASN A 222 -5.44 8.84 -3.09
CA ASN A 222 -5.20 9.32 -1.74
C ASN A 222 -3.71 9.26 -1.36
N GLN A 223 -3.02 8.17 -1.70
CA GLN A 223 -1.58 8.05 -1.44
C GLN A 223 -0.77 9.08 -2.22
N GLN A 224 -1.09 9.30 -3.50
CA GLN A 224 -0.43 10.32 -4.32
C GLN A 224 -0.62 11.72 -3.75
N GLN A 225 -1.84 12.06 -3.31
CA GLN A 225 -2.14 13.37 -2.71
C GLN A 225 -1.43 13.55 -1.37
N ALA A 226 -1.35 12.52 -0.52
CA ALA A 226 -0.62 12.58 0.74
C ALA A 226 0.88 12.84 0.52
N LEU A 227 1.51 12.12 -0.41
CA LEU A 227 2.92 12.32 -0.76
C LEU A 227 3.20 13.73 -1.33
N ALA A 228 2.29 14.25 -2.15
CA ALA A 228 2.39 15.61 -2.67
C ALA A 228 2.33 16.65 -1.54
N GLN A 229 1.39 16.49 -0.60
CA GLN A 229 1.25 17.39 0.55
C GLN A 229 2.47 17.36 1.48
N GLU A 230 3.03 16.18 1.76
CA GLU A 230 4.26 16.04 2.55
C GLU A 230 5.46 16.75 1.89
N THR A 231 5.59 16.60 0.56
CA THR A 231 6.66 17.25 -0.21
C THR A 231 6.51 18.77 -0.20
N GLU A 232 5.29 19.29 -0.34
CA GLU A 232 5.01 20.73 -0.26
C GLU A 232 5.32 21.30 1.14
N GLN A 233 4.95 20.59 2.21
CA GLN A 233 5.24 21.01 3.58
C GLN A 233 6.75 21.03 3.87
N GLN A 234 7.50 20.03 3.41
CA GLN A 234 8.96 20.04 3.54
C GLN A 234 9.62 21.20 2.77
N ASN A 235 9.15 21.50 1.55
CA ASN A 235 9.66 22.62 0.76
C ASN A 235 9.33 23.98 1.37
N GLN A 236 8.17 24.14 2.01
CA GLN A 236 7.82 25.36 2.74
C GLN A 236 8.65 25.53 4.03
N ALA A 237 8.92 24.43 4.76
CA ALA A 237 9.77 24.45 5.95
C ALA A 237 11.23 24.83 5.63
N GLN A 238 11.74 24.49 4.45
CA GLN A 238 13.09 24.87 4.00
C GLN A 238 13.19 26.33 3.50
N ARG A 239 12.08 27.00 3.21
CA ARG A 239 12.02 28.42 2.78
C ARG A 239 11.85 29.40 3.94
N GLY A 240 12.48 29.14 5.08
CA GLY A 240 12.43 29.98 6.29
C GLY A 240 12.64 31.49 6.05
N PRO A 241 12.16 32.35 6.98
CA PRO A 241 11.77 33.73 6.72
C PRO A 241 12.93 34.58 6.16
N ARG A 242 12.71 35.22 5.00
CA ARG A 242 13.52 36.37 4.60
C ARG A 242 13.23 37.49 5.58
N MET A 243 14.17 37.74 6.49
CA MET A 243 14.16 38.95 7.30
C MET A 243 14.16 40.17 6.39
N SER A 244 13.32 41.13 6.77
CA SER A 244 13.11 42.44 6.16
C SER A 244 14.38 43.26 6.11
#